data_AF-A0A1G0SJJ8-F1
#
_entry.id   AF-A0A1G0SJJ8-F1
#
_cell.length_a   1.000
_cell.length_b   1.000
_cell.length_c   1.000
_cell.angle_alpha   90.00
_cell.angle_beta   90.00
_cell.angle_gamma   90.00
#
_symmetry.space_group_name_H-M   'P 1'
#
loop_
_entity.id
_entity.type
_entity.pdbx_description
1 polymer ?
#
loop_
_entity_poly.entity_id
_entity_poly.type
_entity_poly.pdbx_seq_one_letter_code
_entity_poly.pdbx_strand_id
1 'polypeptide(L)'
;MTKLVFLVLCLPRLMLCLGAVRRWRGDESLRSHHELNSAPHLERDQNRTKQSEMQSALQAAVKRPFPESILSPLCIFLCGAREFPFAPPLRILSVMKRPMQILLAALSASLMHAQPQFETADVSGLRWWKGNTHTHTTNSDGDTSPDTVATWYREHGYNFLVLSDHNFFTDPSQYRYLEDSSFILISGEELTSSFRSKPVHVNGLNIPHILRPQKDITFLGTIQMNIDTIRNVRGVPHVNHPNFRWAFDHRILLYVQDYRLLEIFNGHPQVHNLGGGDRYSLEQIWDTLLTKGKRIYGIAVDDAHHFKGEFARSRSNPGRGWICIRARRLDPQELMQNLEEGLFYASTSVTLDDVVVRARSIEVVVRQEGDFRYKIAFIGDGGTVLQTSHGTRATFTLRPGLTYVRARVTDSGGGQAWVQPVFVKRQ
;
A
#
# COMPACT_ATOMS: atom_id res chain seq x y z
N MET A 1 -54.76 1.82 -12.72
CA MET A 1 -54.79 0.34 -12.79
C MET A 1 -53.35 -0.15 -12.64
N THR A 2 -52.92 -1.07 -11.77
CA THR A 2 -53.52 -1.85 -10.65
C THR A 2 -52.34 -2.63 -10.00
N LYS A 3 -52.11 -2.84 -8.68
CA LYS A 3 -52.73 -2.52 -7.36
C LYS A 3 -52.02 -1.29 -6.71
N LEU A 4 -52.07 -0.84 -5.44
CA LEU A 4 -52.37 -1.35 -4.07
C LEU A 4 -51.27 -2.25 -3.41
N VAL A 5 -50.89 -2.21 -2.11
CA VAL A 5 -50.90 -1.27 -0.94
C VAL A 5 -50.81 -2.13 0.35
N PHE A 6 -50.29 -1.55 1.44
CA PHE A 6 -50.20 -1.98 2.87
C PHE A 6 -48.78 -2.34 3.37
N LEU A 7 -48.40 -2.14 4.65
CA LEU A 7 -49.18 -1.86 5.88
C LEU A 7 -48.57 -0.71 6.75
N VAL A 8 -49.18 -0.39 7.89
CA VAL A 8 -48.91 0.79 8.77
C VAL A 8 -48.69 0.35 10.23
N LEU A 9 -48.28 1.27 11.12
CA LEU A 9 -48.21 1.19 12.61
C LEU A 9 -46.89 0.60 13.16
N CYS A 10 -46.34 1.04 14.31
CA CYS A 10 -46.67 2.19 15.18
C CYS A 10 -45.45 2.74 15.94
N LEU A 11 -45.59 3.94 16.53
CA LEU A 11 -44.63 4.60 17.43
C LEU A 11 -45.05 4.40 18.91
N PRO A 12 -44.13 4.52 19.89
CA PRO A 12 -44.08 5.79 20.63
C PRO A 12 -42.66 6.27 21.06
N ARG A 13 -42.62 7.52 21.54
CA ARG A 13 -41.43 8.22 22.08
C ARG A 13 -41.08 7.77 23.51
N LEU A 14 -39.86 8.09 23.95
CA LEU A 14 -39.61 8.55 25.32
C LEU A 14 -38.80 9.86 25.28
N MET A 15 -38.89 10.69 26.33
CA MET A 15 -38.26 12.01 26.40
C MET A 15 -37.24 12.10 27.54
N LEU A 16 -36.25 12.98 27.33
CA LEU A 16 -35.47 13.77 28.31
C LEU A 16 -35.27 13.26 29.74
N CYS A 17 -34.00 13.30 30.18
CA CYS A 17 -33.69 13.95 31.46
C CYS A 17 -32.35 14.70 31.37
N LEU A 18 -32.24 15.83 32.06
CA LEU A 18 -31.03 16.66 32.13
C LEU A 18 -30.27 16.37 33.43
N GLY A 19 -28.93 16.32 33.37
CA GLY A 19 -28.05 16.17 34.53
C GLY A 19 -26.82 17.05 34.38
N ALA A 20 -26.60 17.97 35.34
CA ALA A 20 -25.55 18.99 35.23
C ALA A 20 -24.18 18.46 35.69
N VAL A 21 -23.15 18.66 34.87
CA VAL A 21 -21.74 18.53 35.29
C VAL A 21 -21.26 19.88 35.81
N ARG A 22 -20.92 19.95 37.10
CA ARG A 22 -20.35 21.15 37.72
C ARG A 22 -18.92 21.38 37.23
N ARG A 23 -18.51 22.66 37.15
CA ARG A 23 -17.08 23.03 37.18
C ARG A 23 -16.42 22.41 38.41
N TRP A 24 -15.21 21.88 38.24
CA TRP A 24 -14.23 21.82 39.31
C TRP A 24 -12.99 22.59 38.86
N ARG A 25 -12.51 23.51 39.71
CA ARG A 25 -11.17 24.09 39.60
C ARG A 25 -10.32 23.39 40.64
N GLY A 26 -9.19 22.85 40.21
CA GLY A 26 -8.11 22.40 41.07
C GLY A 26 -6.82 22.87 40.42
N ASP A 27 -6.24 23.93 40.98
CA ASP A 27 -4.99 24.53 40.54
C ASP A 27 -4.03 24.46 41.73
N GLU A 28 -2.99 23.64 41.60
CA GLU A 28 -1.84 23.67 42.51
C GLU A 28 -0.62 23.06 41.82
N SER A 29 0.57 23.38 42.35
CA SER A 29 1.82 23.37 41.57
C SER A 29 3.00 22.78 42.36
N LEU A 30 4.13 22.53 41.68
CA LEU A 30 5.48 22.33 42.26
C LEU A 30 5.63 21.09 43.18
N ARG A 31 6.47 20.09 42.89
CA ARG A 31 7.93 20.22 42.61
C ARG A 31 8.55 18.91 42.09
N SER A 32 9.79 19.03 41.61
CA SER A 32 10.71 17.96 41.20
C SER A 32 11.42 17.26 42.38
N HIS A 33 11.76 15.97 42.25
CA HIS A 33 12.90 15.36 42.96
C HIS A 33 13.48 14.13 42.22
N HIS A 34 14.81 14.00 42.24
CA HIS A 34 15.60 12.76 42.08
C HIS A 34 15.45 11.88 43.36
N GLU A 35 15.82 10.60 43.48
CA GLU A 35 16.59 9.67 42.62
C GLU A 35 16.33 8.16 42.95
N LEU A 36 16.76 7.29 42.02
CA LEU A 36 17.25 5.88 42.12
C LEU A 36 16.88 4.86 43.25
N ASN A 37 16.78 3.59 42.80
CA ASN A 37 17.21 2.29 43.41
C ASN A 37 16.21 1.24 43.98
N SER A 38 15.95 0.23 43.12
CA SER A 38 16.08 -1.25 43.34
C SER A 38 15.27 -2.06 44.38
N ALA A 39 14.28 -2.81 43.86
CA ALA A 39 14.04 -4.28 44.04
C ALA A 39 13.57 -4.84 45.42
N PRO A 40 13.08 -6.11 45.55
CA PRO A 40 12.66 -7.10 44.54
C PRO A 40 11.26 -7.77 44.78
N HIS A 41 10.83 -8.61 43.81
CA HIS A 41 9.95 -9.79 43.90
C HIS A 41 8.87 -9.93 45.01
N LEU A 42 7.56 -9.84 44.64
CA LEU A 42 6.49 -10.63 45.32
C LEU A 42 5.15 -10.80 44.53
N GLU A 43 5.15 -10.89 43.20
CA GLU A 43 3.90 -10.84 42.41
C GLU A 43 3.80 -11.82 41.20
N ARG A 44 4.56 -12.93 41.18
CA ARG A 44 4.59 -13.86 40.02
C ARG A 44 3.72 -15.12 40.11
N ASP A 45 3.30 -15.57 41.28
CA ASP A 45 2.65 -16.89 41.41
C ASP A 45 1.11 -16.87 41.25
N GLN A 46 0.43 -15.75 41.53
CA GLN A 46 -1.04 -15.67 41.37
C GLN A 46 -1.53 -15.68 39.91
N ASN A 47 -0.65 -15.43 38.94
CA ASN A 47 -0.99 -15.49 37.51
C ASN A 47 -0.72 -16.86 36.85
N ARG A 48 0.00 -17.78 37.51
CA ARG A 48 0.27 -19.11 36.96
C ARG A 48 -0.95 -20.05 37.05
N THR A 49 -1.65 -20.04 38.19
CA THR A 49 -2.82 -20.91 38.43
C THR A 49 -3.97 -20.65 37.46
N LYS A 50 -4.30 -19.38 37.19
CA LYS A 50 -5.35 -19.02 36.21
C LYS A 50 -5.02 -19.42 34.77
N GLN A 51 -3.74 -19.64 34.44
CA GLN A 51 -3.33 -20.03 33.10
C GLN A 51 -3.43 -21.56 32.88
N SER A 52 -3.18 -22.37 33.92
CA SER A 52 -3.35 -23.84 33.88
C SER A 52 -4.81 -24.29 33.81
N GLU A 53 -5.72 -23.60 34.49
CA GLU A 53 -7.16 -23.95 34.48
C GLU A 53 -7.77 -23.73 33.08
N MET A 54 -7.41 -22.64 32.40
CA MET A 54 -7.90 -22.32 31.06
C MET A 54 -7.35 -23.27 29.98
N GLN A 55 -6.12 -23.77 30.12
CA GLN A 55 -5.59 -24.81 29.21
C GLN A 55 -6.27 -26.17 29.43
N SER A 56 -6.58 -26.53 30.68
CA SER A 56 -7.32 -27.75 31.01
C SER A 56 -8.73 -27.77 30.39
N ALA A 57 -9.41 -26.62 30.37
CA ALA A 57 -10.72 -26.48 29.76
C ALA A 57 -10.71 -26.69 28.22
N LEU A 58 -9.69 -26.21 27.50
CA LEU A 58 -9.61 -26.43 26.04
C LEU A 58 -9.31 -27.88 25.66
N GLN A 59 -8.50 -28.62 26.44
CA GLN A 59 -8.18 -30.02 26.11
C GLN A 59 -9.38 -30.97 26.33
N ALA A 60 -10.37 -30.60 27.15
CA ALA A 60 -11.60 -31.38 27.33
C ALA A 60 -12.55 -31.32 26.11
N ALA A 61 -12.39 -30.36 25.20
CA ALA A 61 -13.33 -30.11 24.09
C ALA A 61 -13.08 -30.93 22.82
N VAL A 62 -11.95 -31.66 22.72
CA VAL A 62 -11.47 -32.26 21.45
C VAL A 62 -11.57 -33.80 21.41
N LYS A 63 -12.41 -34.41 22.26
CA LYS A 63 -12.64 -35.87 22.27
C LYS A 63 -14.11 -36.27 22.49
N ARG A 64 -14.94 -36.14 21.45
CA ARG A 64 -16.19 -36.91 21.26
C ARG A 64 -16.39 -37.25 19.77
N PRO A 65 -16.62 -38.52 19.39
CA PRO A 65 -16.95 -38.93 18.02
C PRO A 65 -18.48 -39.00 17.78
N PHE A 66 -18.87 -39.61 16.64
CA PHE A 66 -20.23 -39.96 16.15
C PHE A 66 -20.99 -38.89 15.33
N PRO A 67 -21.93 -39.30 14.45
CA PRO A 67 -22.35 -40.67 14.08
C PRO A 67 -22.15 -41.04 12.59
N GLU A 68 -22.34 -42.32 12.28
CA GLU A 68 -22.43 -42.85 10.92
C GLU A 68 -23.88 -42.85 10.36
N SER A 69 -23.98 -42.95 9.03
CA SER A 69 -25.05 -43.58 8.24
C SER A 69 -26.52 -43.52 8.69
N ILE A 70 -27.38 -42.97 7.82
CA ILE A 70 -28.69 -43.56 7.53
C ILE A 70 -28.79 -43.78 6.02
N LEU A 71 -29.05 -45.03 5.62
CA LEU A 71 -29.43 -45.41 4.26
C LEU A 71 -30.95 -45.59 4.15
N SER A 72 -31.53 -45.23 3.01
CA SER A 72 -32.79 -45.79 2.52
C SER A 72 -32.86 -45.63 0.99
N PRO A 73 -33.12 -46.71 0.23
CA PRO A 73 -33.21 -46.64 -1.23
C PRO A 73 -34.64 -46.41 -1.71
N LEU A 74 -34.79 -45.99 -2.98
CA LEU A 74 -36.01 -46.27 -3.74
C LEU A 74 -35.65 -46.64 -5.19
N CYS A 75 -36.39 -47.61 -5.73
CA CYS A 75 -36.07 -48.32 -6.97
C CYS A 75 -36.55 -47.60 -8.24
N ILE A 76 -36.11 -48.04 -9.42
CA ILE A 76 -36.98 -48.79 -10.36
C ILE A 76 -36.19 -49.35 -11.58
N PHE A 77 -36.32 -50.67 -11.74
CA PHE A 77 -36.18 -51.51 -12.96
C PHE A 77 -35.15 -51.16 -14.05
N LEU A 78 -34.14 -52.02 -14.17
CA LEU A 78 -33.71 -52.55 -15.48
C LEU A 78 -34.51 -53.84 -15.76
N CYS A 79 -35.19 -53.90 -16.91
CA CYS A 79 -35.88 -55.11 -17.37
C CYS A 79 -35.08 -55.76 -18.51
N GLY A 80 -34.78 -57.05 -18.40
CA GLY A 80 -34.06 -57.80 -19.44
C GLY A 80 -35.00 -58.27 -20.55
N ALA A 81 -34.55 -58.14 -21.81
CA ALA A 81 -35.24 -58.68 -22.98
C ALA A 81 -34.55 -59.96 -23.48
N ARG A 82 -35.34 -60.97 -23.87
CA ARG A 82 -34.91 -62.10 -24.70
C ARG A 82 -35.30 -61.86 -26.16
N GLU A 83 -34.79 -62.71 -27.05
CA GLU A 83 -34.58 -62.43 -28.47
C GLU A 83 -35.77 -62.74 -29.40
N PHE A 84 -35.72 -62.13 -30.61
CA PHE A 84 -36.28 -62.59 -31.90
C PHE A 84 -37.81 -62.56 -32.13
N PRO A 85 -38.31 -62.51 -33.41
CA PRO A 85 -37.65 -62.09 -34.68
C PRO A 85 -38.51 -61.20 -35.65
N PHE A 86 -37.92 -60.88 -36.82
CA PHE A 86 -38.51 -60.47 -38.12
C PHE A 86 -38.94 -59.01 -38.45
N ALA A 87 -38.13 -58.39 -39.36
CA ALA A 87 -38.47 -57.51 -40.51
C ALA A 87 -39.18 -56.13 -40.33
N PRO A 88 -39.14 -55.23 -41.34
CA PRO A 88 -38.11 -54.92 -42.35
C PRO A 88 -37.64 -53.42 -42.28
N PRO A 89 -36.59 -52.98 -43.01
CA PRO A 89 -36.04 -51.63 -42.87
C PRO A 89 -36.77 -50.54 -43.70
N LEU A 90 -37.14 -49.43 -43.07
CA LEU A 90 -37.59 -48.20 -43.73
C LEU A 90 -36.43 -47.19 -43.88
N ARG A 91 -36.16 -46.75 -45.11
CA ARG A 91 -35.27 -45.60 -45.39
C ARG A 91 -35.96 -44.30 -45.00
N ILE A 92 -35.36 -43.52 -44.10
CA ILE A 92 -35.72 -42.11 -43.88
C ILE A 92 -34.56 -41.23 -44.37
N LEU A 93 -34.88 -40.10 -45.01
CA LEU A 93 -33.95 -39.36 -45.85
C LEU A 93 -32.92 -38.52 -45.09
N SER A 94 -31.76 -38.34 -45.72
CA SER A 94 -30.67 -37.48 -45.26
C SER A 94 -30.98 -35.99 -45.48
N VAL A 95 -31.73 -35.38 -44.56
CA VAL A 95 -31.93 -33.92 -44.45
C VAL A 95 -31.47 -33.45 -43.06
N MET A 96 -31.24 -32.15 -42.87
CA MET A 96 -30.84 -31.52 -41.60
C MET A 96 -29.40 -31.76 -41.07
N LYS A 97 -28.38 -31.78 -41.94
CA LYS A 97 -26.96 -31.64 -41.50
C LYS A 97 -26.36 -30.22 -41.59
N ARG A 98 -27.11 -29.21 -42.05
CA ARG A 98 -26.62 -27.82 -42.21
C ARG A 98 -26.99 -26.78 -41.14
N PRO A 99 -28.14 -26.82 -40.43
CA PRO A 99 -28.42 -25.77 -39.42
C PRO A 99 -27.58 -25.91 -38.15
N MET A 100 -27.22 -27.13 -37.75
CA MET A 100 -26.53 -27.38 -36.47
C MET A 100 -25.05 -26.93 -36.45
N GLN A 101 -24.38 -26.87 -37.62
CA GLN A 101 -22.98 -26.43 -37.69
C GLN A 101 -22.82 -24.91 -37.50
N ILE A 102 -23.78 -24.12 -38.00
CA ILE A 102 -23.77 -22.66 -37.83
C ILE A 102 -24.00 -22.29 -36.35
N LEU A 103 -24.90 -23.00 -35.67
CA LEU A 103 -25.17 -22.77 -34.25
C LEU A 103 -23.97 -23.15 -33.36
N LEU A 104 -23.25 -24.24 -33.66
CA LEU A 104 -22.01 -24.59 -32.95
C LEU A 104 -20.91 -23.53 -33.15
N ALA A 105 -20.73 -23.03 -34.38
CA ALA A 105 -19.75 -21.96 -34.65
C ALA A 105 -20.07 -20.66 -33.87
N ALA A 106 -21.36 -20.28 -33.79
CA ALA A 106 -21.80 -19.12 -33.01
C ALA A 106 -21.57 -19.29 -31.49
N LEU A 107 -21.84 -20.47 -30.93
CA LEU A 107 -21.51 -20.75 -29.52
C LEU A 107 -19.99 -20.78 -29.27
N SER A 108 -19.19 -21.32 -30.19
CA SER A 108 -17.71 -21.33 -30.05
C SER A 108 -17.11 -19.93 -30.05
N ALA A 109 -17.66 -18.98 -30.81
CA ALA A 109 -17.24 -17.58 -30.78
C ALA A 109 -17.53 -16.89 -29.43
N SER A 110 -18.54 -17.36 -28.71
CA SER A 110 -19.08 -16.71 -27.50
C SER A 110 -18.34 -17.06 -26.19
N LEU A 111 -17.31 -17.92 -26.26
CA LEU A 111 -16.50 -18.35 -25.11
C LEU A 111 -15.00 -18.03 -25.25
N MET A 112 -14.66 -17.14 -26.19
CA MET A 112 -13.38 -16.41 -26.19
C MET A 112 -13.30 -15.50 -24.96
N HIS A 113 -12.99 -16.07 -23.80
CA HIS A 113 -12.65 -15.31 -22.61
C HIS A 113 -11.53 -14.34 -22.96
N ALA A 114 -11.84 -13.05 -22.91
CA ALA A 114 -10.88 -11.99 -23.21
C ALA A 114 -9.62 -12.23 -22.39
N GLN A 115 -8.47 -12.33 -23.06
CA GLN A 115 -7.23 -12.61 -22.36
C GLN A 115 -6.96 -11.46 -21.36
N PRO A 116 -6.51 -11.76 -20.13
CA PRO A 116 -6.27 -10.73 -19.13
C PRO A 116 -5.27 -9.72 -19.69
N GLN A 117 -5.57 -8.44 -19.49
CA GLN A 117 -4.73 -7.34 -19.94
C GLN A 117 -4.31 -6.45 -18.77
N PHE A 118 -3.07 -6.01 -18.79
CA PHE A 118 -2.63 -4.90 -17.95
C PHE A 118 -3.31 -3.59 -18.38
N GLU A 119 -3.56 -2.73 -17.40
CA GLU A 119 -3.74 -1.30 -17.64
C GLU A 119 -2.40 -0.69 -18.09
N THR A 120 -2.44 0.18 -19.09
CA THR A 120 -1.24 0.70 -19.78
C THR A 120 -1.37 2.20 -19.99
N ALA A 121 -0.40 2.98 -19.52
CA ALA A 121 -0.24 4.39 -19.86
C ALA A 121 0.65 4.56 -21.09
N ASP A 122 0.47 5.67 -21.84
CA ASP A 122 1.46 6.09 -22.82
C ASP A 122 2.63 6.79 -22.11
N VAL A 123 3.83 6.23 -22.25
CA VAL A 123 5.08 6.77 -21.68
C VAL A 123 5.99 7.40 -22.74
N SER A 124 5.48 7.60 -23.96
CA SER A 124 6.24 8.12 -25.11
C SER A 124 6.78 9.53 -24.86
N GLY A 125 8.11 9.67 -24.88
CA GLY A 125 8.80 10.95 -24.66
C GLY A 125 8.87 11.38 -23.19
N LEU A 126 8.49 10.53 -22.23
CA LEU A 126 8.75 10.75 -20.81
C LEU A 126 10.13 10.17 -20.44
N ARG A 127 10.85 10.82 -19.52
CA ARG A 127 12.14 10.35 -18.96
C ARG A 127 12.09 10.30 -17.44
N TRP A 128 12.99 9.53 -16.83
CA TRP A 128 13.11 9.46 -15.37
C TRP A 128 13.72 10.74 -14.78
N TRP A 129 13.18 11.16 -13.65
CA TRP A 129 13.69 12.21 -12.78
C TRP A 129 13.79 11.70 -11.36
N LYS A 130 14.99 11.71 -10.78
CA LYS A 130 15.23 11.29 -9.39
C LYS A 130 14.76 12.39 -8.43
N GLY A 131 14.15 12.03 -7.31
CA GLY A 131 13.80 13.03 -6.30
C GLY A 131 13.45 12.45 -4.93
N ASN A 132 13.41 13.31 -3.92
CA ASN A 132 12.93 12.96 -2.59
C ASN A 132 11.66 13.71 -2.21
N THR A 133 10.81 13.07 -1.42
CA THR A 133 9.51 13.57 -0.95
C THR A 133 9.37 13.60 0.57
N HIS A 134 10.49 13.40 1.30
CA HIS A 134 10.56 13.51 2.76
C HIS A 134 11.97 13.91 3.21
N THR A 135 12.14 15.13 3.73
CA THR A 135 13.39 15.62 4.35
C THR A 135 13.10 16.78 5.30
N HIS A 136 13.91 16.91 6.35
CA HIS A 136 13.81 17.93 7.39
C HIS A 136 15.00 18.88 7.38
N THR A 137 14.76 20.10 7.87
CA THR A 137 15.74 21.18 7.95
C THR A 137 15.70 21.82 9.34
N THR A 138 16.51 22.85 9.59
CA THR A 138 16.43 23.68 10.80
C THR A 138 15.10 24.41 10.99
N ASN A 139 14.18 24.36 10.01
CA ASN A 139 12.83 24.91 10.15
C ASN A 139 11.89 23.97 10.93
N SER A 140 12.25 22.69 11.13
CA SER A 140 11.67 21.85 12.18
C SER A 140 12.74 21.33 13.16
N ASP A 141 13.40 20.24 12.82
CA ASP A 141 14.24 19.42 13.70
C ASP A 141 15.38 18.70 12.95
N GLY A 142 15.60 19.04 11.68
CA GLY A 142 16.82 18.71 10.95
C GLY A 142 18.00 19.58 11.39
N ASP A 143 19.21 19.04 11.31
CA ASP A 143 20.43 19.71 11.79
C ASP A 143 20.94 20.85 10.88
N THR A 144 20.38 21.01 9.68
CA THR A 144 20.95 21.83 8.58
C THR A 144 19.89 22.66 7.85
N SER A 145 20.29 23.82 7.34
CA SER A 145 19.38 24.81 6.75
C SER A 145 18.86 24.40 5.36
N PRO A 146 17.66 24.90 4.94
CA PRO A 146 17.01 24.43 3.71
C PRO A 146 17.84 24.61 2.43
N ASP A 147 18.63 25.68 2.34
CA ASP A 147 19.53 25.97 1.23
C ASP A 147 20.66 24.92 1.11
N THR A 148 21.26 24.54 2.24
CA THR A 148 22.33 23.55 2.30
C THR A 148 21.78 22.14 2.07
N VAL A 149 20.59 21.83 2.61
CA VAL A 149 19.86 20.59 2.33
C VAL A 149 19.53 20.47 0.83
N ALA A 150 18.94 21.50 0.23
CA ALA A 150 18.64 21.55 -1.20
C ALA A 150 19.89 21.42 -2.07
N THR A 151 20.97 22.12 -1.72
CA THR A 151 22.26 22.03 -2.41
C THR A 151 22.83 20.62 -2.37
N TRP A 152 22.78 19.93 -1.21
CA TRP A 152 23.22 18.54 -1.10
C TRP A 152 22.49 17.64 -2.11
N TYR A 153 21.16 17.70 -2.18
CA TYR A 153 20.39 16.85 -3.10
C TYR A 153 20.70 17.14 -4.57
N ARG A 154 20.83 18.42 -4.95
CA ARG A 154 21.23 18.85 -6.30
C ARG A 154 22.60 18.30 -6.69
N GLU A 155 23.59 18.42 -5.81
CA GLU A 155 24.96 17.93 -6.04
C GLU A 155 25.04 16.39 -6.07
N HIS A 156 24.14 15.69 -5.36
CA HIS A 156 24.06 14.22 -5.33
C HIS A 156 23.11 13.64 -6.40
N GLY A 157 22.90 14.39 -7.49
CA GLY A 157 22.25 13.93 -8.72
C GLY A 157 20.75 13.69 -8.60
N TYR A 158 20.07 14.33 -7.64
CA TYR A 158 18.61 14.42 -7.62
C TYR A 158 18.17 15.55 -8.58
N ASN A 159 16.93 15.46 -9.07
CA ASN A 159 16.31 16.44 -9.97
C ASN A 159 15.16 17.20 -9.31
N PHE A 160 14.56 16.66 -8.26
CA PHE A 160 13.64 17.44 -7.42
C PHE A 160 13.78 17.09 -5.94
N LEU A 161 13.44 18.06 -5.11
CA LEU A 161 13.31 17.87 -3.67
C LEU A 161 12.01 18.52 -3.19
N VAL A 162 11.25 17.78 -2.37
CA VAL A 162 10.22 18.36 -1.51
C VAL A 162 10.85 18.66 -0.16
N LEU A 163 10.82 19.92 0.26
CA LEU A 163 11.11 20.31 1.64
C LEU A 163 9.85 20.05 2.46
N SER A 164 9.94 19.24 3.53
CA SER A 164 8.77 18.70 4.24
C SER A 164 8.90 18.80 5.76
N ASP A 165 9.34 19.95 6.26
CA ASP A 165 9.52 20.21 7.68
C ASP A 165 8.23 19.91 8.49
N HIS A 166 8.37 19.43 9.74
CA HIS A 166 7.24 19.15 10.63
C HIS A 166 6.43 20.43 10.88
N ASN A 167 5.20 20.50 10.37
CA ASN A 167 4.28 21.64 10.54
C ASN A 167 4.89 23.03 10.27
N PHE A 168 5.79 23.11 9.29
CA PHE A 168 6.37 24.36 8.83
C PHE A 168 6.41 24.39 7.30
N PHE A 169 6.00 25.52 6.71
CA PHE A 169 6.03 25.71 5.26
C PHE A 169 7.31 26.44 4.83
N THR A 170 8.29 25.68 4.38
CA THR A 170 9.53 26.23 3.80
C THR A 170 9.29 26.59 2.34
N ASP A 171 8.98 27.86 2.07
CA ASP A 171 8.63 28.37 0.74
C ASP A 171 9.79 28.24 -0.27
N PRO A 172 9.65 27.43 -1.35
CA PRO A 172 10.65 27.31 -2.41
C PRO A 172 10.99 28.62 -3.13
N SER A 173 10.11 29.63 -3.09
CA SER A 173 10.34 30.92 -3.76
C SER A 173 11.59 31.64 -3.25
N GLN A 174 11.96 31.40 -1.99
CA GLN A 174 13.15 31.98 -1.35
C GLN A 174 14.47 31.34 -1.83
N TYR A 175 14.39 30.16 -2.46
CA TYR A 175 15.54 29.33 -2.83
C TYR A 175 15.68 29.12 -4.34
N ARG A 176 14.97 29.89 -5.17
CA ARG A 176 14.98 29.81 -6.65
C ARG A 176 16.38 29.90 -7.29
N TYR A 177 17.37 30.47 -6.61
CA TYR A 177 18.76 30.53 -7.07
C TYR A 177 19.48 29.17 -7.06
N LEU A 178 18.89 28.14 -6.42
CA LEU A 178 19.35 26.76 -6.48
C LEU A 178 18.73 25.96 -7.64
N GLU A 179 17.72 26.50 -8.32
CA GLU A 179 16.99 25.81 -9.38
C GLU A 179 17.58 26.05 -10.77
N ASP A 180 17.48 25.05 -11.64
CA ASP A 180 17.84 25.13 -13.05
C ASP A 180 17.05 24.08 -13.87
N SER A 181 17.44 23.83 -15.13
CA SER A 181 16.78 22.84 -16.00
C SER A 181 16.99 21.37 -15.60
N SER A 182 17.79 21.11 -14.57
CA SER A 182 18.14 19.79 -14.03
C SER A 182 17.72 19.59 -12.57
N PHE A 183 17.47 20.66 -11.80
CA PHE A 183 17.01 20.61 -10.40
C PHE A 183 15.91 21.64 -10.07
N ILE A 184 14.85 21.22 -9.37
CA ILE A 184 13.79 22.10 -8.84
C ILE A 184 13.45 21.80 -7.37
N LEU A 185 12.88 22.80 -6.69
CA LEU A 185 12.27 22.66 -5.37
C LEU A 185 10.74 22.66 -5.48
N ILE A 186 10.13 21.73 -4.75
CA ILE A 186 8.68 21.55 -4.65
C ILE A 186 8.28 21.84 -3.21
N SER A 187 7.18 22.57 -3.01
CA SER A 187 6.70 22.92 -1.66
C SER A 187 6.13 21.69 -0.94
N GLY A 188 6.26 21.66 0.38
CA GLY A 188 5.70 20.60 1.20
C GLY A 188 5.66 20.94 2.68
N GLU A 189 5.11 19.99 3.44
CA GLU A 189 5.04 19.96 4.90
C GLU A 189 4.77 18.50 5.33
N GLU A 190 5.36 18.04 6.43
CA GLU A 190 4.85 16.87 7.14
C GLU A 190 3.78 17.31 8.15
N LEU A 191 2.52 16.87 7.97
CA LEU A 191 1.43 17.17 8.88
C LEU A 191 1.54 16.28 10.13
N THR A 192 2.49 16.61 11.00
CA THR A 192 2.79 15.89 12.24
C THR A 192 1.65 15.99 13.25
N SER A 193 0.94 14.88 13.44
CA SER A 193 -0.21 14.75 14.33
C SER A 193 -0.08 13.52 15.23
N SER A 194 -1.09 13.26 16.06
CA SER A 194 -1.13 12.06 16.90
C SER A 194 -2.55 11.63 17.24
N PHE A 195 -2.78 10.32 17.28
CA PHE A 195 -3.96 9.72 17.91
C PHE A 195 -3.55 9.09 19.24
N ARG A 196 -4.00 9.68 20.35
CA ARG A 196 -3.47 9.37 21.70
C ARG A 196 -1.93 9.52 21.69
N SER A 197 -1.21 8.47 22.10
CA SER A 197 0.26 8.39 22.11
C SER A 197 0.88 7.83 20.82
N LYS A 198 0.09 7.54 19.79
CA LYS A 198 0.60 7.07 18.48
C LYS A 198 0.79 8.25 17.53
N PRO A 199 1.95 8.38 16.87
CA PRO A 199 2.16 9.39 15.83
C PRO A 199 1.22 9.13 14.64
N VAL A 200 0.78 10.20 13.99
CA VAL A 200 0.05 10.18 12.72
C VAL A 200 0.67 11.25 11.84
N HIS A 201 1.43 10.85 10.84
CA HIS A 201 2.19 11.73 9.97
C HIS A 201 1.74 11.51 8.52
N VAL A 202 1.56 12.61 7.77
CA VAL A 202 1.12 12.61 6.37
C VAL A 202 1.80 13.78 5.66
N ASN A 203 2.64 13.55 4.66
CA ASN A 203 3.23 14.65 3.89
C ASN A 203 2.23 15.20 2.88
N GLY A 204 2.07 16.53 2.86
CA GLY A 204 1.42 17.24 1.76
C GLY A 204 2.47 17.69 0.75
N LEU A 205 2.46 17.12 -0.45
CA LEU A 205 3.36 17.52 -1.54
C LEU A 205 2.69 18.56 -2.45
N ASN A 206 3.48 19.53 -2.93
CA ASN A 206 3.07 20.63 -3.82
C ASN A 206 1.90 21.46 -3.26
N ILE A 207 1.92 21.72 -1.95
CA ILE A 207 0.91 22.53 -1.25
C ILE A 207 1.21 24.04 -1.39
N PRO A 208 0.20 24.93 -1.38
CA PRO A 208 0.39 26.36 -1.58
C PRO A 208 0.70 27.18 -0.30
N HIS A 209 0.57 26.59 0.89
CA HIS A 209 0.86 27.21 2.19
C HIS A 209 0.86 26.15 3.31
N ILE A 210 1.30 26.54 4.52
CA ILE A 210 1.22 25.73 5.75
C ILE A 210 -0.21 25.25 6.03
N LEU A 211 -0.35 23.97 6.33
CA LEU A 211 -1.60 23.32 6.69
C LEU A 211 -1.63 23.05 8.19
N ARG A 212 -2.82 23.17 8.80
CA ARG A 212 -2.95 22.86 10.22
C ARG A 212 -3.14 21.34 10.38
N PRO A 213 -2.30 20.63 11.16
CA PRO A 213 -2.49 19.21 11.42
C PRO A 213 -3.81 18.98 12.19
N GLN A 214 -4.58 17.99 11.74
CA GLN A 214 -5.92 17.67 12.25
C GLN A 214 -5.91 16.46 13.18
N LYS A 215 -6.96 16.36 14.02
CA LYS A 215 -7.23 15.22 14.92
C LYS A 215 -8.72 14.94 15.01
N ASP A 216 -9.07 13.65 15.08
CA ASP A 216 -10.43 13.14 15.24
C ASP A 216 -10.56 12.32 16.53
N ILE A 217 -11.79 11.98 16.92
CA ILE A 217 -12.10 11.01 17.99
C ILE A 217 -11.66 9.57 17.65
N THR A 218 -11.33 9.27 16.39
CA THR A 218 -10.79 7.98 15.92
C THR A 218 -9.41 8.10 15.28
N PHE A 219 -8.67 6.98 15.24
CA PHE A 219 -7.38 6.89 14.56
C PHE A 219 -7.56 7.09 13.05
N LEU A 220 -8.53 6.38 12.44
CA LEU A 220 -8.85 6.45 11.01
C LEU A 220 -9.16 7.89 10.60
N GLY A 221 -10.09 8.55 11.30
CA GLY A 221 -10.44 9.96 11.04
C GLY A 221 -9.26 10.91 11.25
N THR A 222 -8.34 10.62 12.18
CA THR A 222 -7.12 11.44 12.35
C THR A 222 -6.20 11.32 11.13
N ILE A 223 -6.07 10.15 10.51
CA ILE A 223 -5.34 10.02 9.24
C ILE A 223 -6.12 10.72 8.11
N GLN A 224 -7.43 10.45 8.01
CA GLN A 224 -8.29 10.96 6.94
C GLN A 224 -8.33 12.49 6.91
N MET A 225 -8.58 13.16 8.04
CA MET A 225 -8.66 14.63 8.07
C MET A 225 -7.37 15.34 7.65
N ASN A 226 -6.19 14.72 7.84
CA ASN A 226 -4.93 15.28 7.34
C ASN A 226 -4.80 15.10 5.82
N ILE A 227 -5.17 13.93 5.29
CA ILE A 227 -5.30 13.69 3.84
C ILE A 227 -6.29 14.68 3.21
N ASP A 228 -7.48 14.82 3.79
CA ASP A 228 -8.53 15.73 3.30
C ASP A 228 -8.04 17.19 3.31
N THR A 229 -7.31 17.61 4.34
CA THR A 229 -6.72 18.96 4.44
C THR A 229 -5.74 19.22 3.29
N ILE A 230 -4.89 18.25 2.95
CA ILE A 230 -3.98 18.31 1.79
C ILE A 230 -4.76 18.34 0.46
N ARG A 231 -5.81 17.51 0.34
CA ARG A 231 -6.66 17.45 -0.87
C ARG A 231 -7.46 18.72 -1.10
N ASN A 232 -7.93 19.38 -0.04
CA ASN A 232 -8.67 20.64 -0.14
C ASN A 232 -7.84 21.77 -0.76
N VAL A 233 -6.52 21.76 -0.61
CA VAL A 233 -5.59 22.69 -1.28
C VAL A 233 -4.99 22.14 -2.58
N ARG A 234 -5.50 21.00 -3.08
CA ARG A 234 -5.03 20.27 -4.28
C ARG A 234 -3.60 19.73 -4.20
N GLY A 235 -3.07 19.54 -2.98
CA GLY A 235 -1.82 18.83 -2.78
C GLY A 235 -1.94 17.32 -3.00
N VAL A 236 -0.80 16.64 -3.07
CA VAL A 236 -0.71 15.18 -3.11
C VAL A 236 -0.30 14.65 -1.74
N PRO A 237 -1.17 13.90 -1.03
CA PRO A 237 -0.85 13.30 0.26
C PRO A 237 -0.13 11.95 0.08
N HIS A 238 0.95 11.74 0.83
CA HIS A 238 1.47 10.40 1.12
C HIS A 238 1.40 10.10 2.62
N VAL A 239 1.24 8.81 2.96
CA VAL A 239 1.14 8.38 4.36
C VAL A 239 2.47 7.80 4.83
N ASN A 240 2.99 8.39 5.90
CA ASN A 240 4.37 8.21 6.31
C ASN A 240 4.52 7.02 7.27
N HIS A 241 5.67 6.35 7.17
CA HIS A 241 6.26 5.39 8.12
C HIS A 241 5.30 4.67 9.12
N PRO A 242 4.31 3.86 8.69
CA PRO A 242 3.33 3.23 9.60
C PRO A 242 3.92 2.43 10.78
N ASN A 243 5.11 1.86 10.57
CA ASN A 243 5.85 1.08 11.56
C ASN A 243 6.69 1.94 12.54
N PHE A 244 6.81 3.26 12.34
CA PHE A 244 7.42 4.15 13.34
C PHE A 244 6.64 4.08 14.64
N ARG A 245 7.33 3.70 15.74
CA ARG A 245 6.70 3.40 17.05
C ARG A 245 5.52 2.41 16.95
N TRP A 246 5.51 1.58 15.89
CA TRP A 246 4.45 0.62 15.53
C TRP A 246 3.04 1.24 15.52
N ALA A 247 2.89 2.42 14.91
CA ALA A 247 1.72 3.27 15.06
C ALA A 247 0.42 2.67 14.51
N PHE A 248 0.41 2.27 13.24
CA PHE A 248 -0.75 1.73 12.53
C PHE A 248 -0.32 0.69 11.48
N ASP A 249 -1.28 0.07 10.79
CA ASP A 249 -1.01 -0.94 9.76
C ASP A 249 -2.19 -1.06 8.77
N HIS A 250 -2.12 -2.07 7.89
CA HIS A 250 -3.11 -2.36 6.85
C HIS A 250 -4.56 -2.41 7.36
N ARG A 251 -4.81 -2.74 8.63
CA ARG A 251 -6.17 -2.83 9.21
C ARG A 251 -6.86 -1.47 9.32
N ILE A 252 -6.10 -0.39 9.44
CA ILE A 252 -6.61 0.99 9.40
C ILE A 252 -6.51 1.52 7.95
N LEU A 253 -5.34 1.33 7.32
CA LEU A 253 -5.05 1.86 5.99
C LEU A 253 -5.95 1.32 4.87
N LEU A 254 -6.59 0.16 5.05
CA LEU A 254 -7.59 -0.34 4.10
C LEU A 254 -8.81 0.59 3.96
N TYR A 255 -9.20 1.27 5.03
CA TYR A 255 -10.43 2.08 5.09
C TYR A 255 -10.22 3.58 4.89
N VAL A 256 -8.98 4.07 5.00
CA VAL A 256 -8.62 5.46 4.68
C VAL A 256 -8.68 5.68 3.16
N GLN A 257 -9.33 6.75 2.70
CA GLN A 257 -9.61 7.06 1.29
C GLN A 257 -8.71 8.18 0.75
N ASP A 258 -8.77 8.40 -0.57
CA ASP A 258 -8.25 9.57 -1.30
C ASP A 258 -6.74 9.89 -1.18
N TYR A 259 -5.93 8.92 -0.77
CA TYR A 259 -4.48 8.94 -0.93
C TYR A 259 -4.00 7.75 -1.78
N ARG A 260 -3.00 7.99 -2.63
CA ARG A 260 -2.43 6.97 -3.54
C ARG A 260 -1.01 6.55 -3.19
N LEU A 261 -0.39 7.13 -2.16
CA LEU A 261 1.04 6.96 -1.86
C LEU A 261 1.28 6.50 -0.42
N LEU A 262 2.12 5.48 -0.23
CA LEU A 262 2.50 4.92 1.07
C LEU A 262 4.02 4.74 1.14
N GLU A 263 4.64 5.15 2.23
CA GLU A 263 6.04 4.78 2.48
C GLU A 263 6.18 3.27 2.70
N ILE A 264 6.89 2.61 1.77
CA ILE A 264 7.30 1.20 1.88
C ILE A 264 8.76 1.05 2.33
N PHE A 265 9.53 2.13 2.20
CA PHE A 265 10.84 2.30 2.80
C PHE A 265 11.02 3.74 3.24
N ASN A 266 11.58 3.92 4.43
CA ASN A 266 11.92 5.21 4.99
C ASN A 266 13.35 5.13 5.57
N GLY A 267 14.20 6.11 5.23
CA GLY A 267 15.61 6.12 5.63
C GLY A 267 15.88 6.43 7.11
N HIS A 268 14.89 6.93 7.86
CA HIS A 268 15.02 7.23 9.28
C HIS A 268 15.25 5.94 10.10
N PRO A 269 16.34 5.84 10.88
CA PRO A 269 16.82 4.58 11.45
C PRO A 269 15.92 3.95 12.52
N GLN A 270 14.92 4.70 13.00
CA GLN A 270 13.90 4.20 13.94
C GLN A 270 12.65 3.63 13.25
N VAL A 271 12.54 3.69 11.92
CA VAL A 271 11.42 3.10 11.19
C VAL A 271 11.68 1.61 10.94
N HIS A 272 10.80 0.76 11.46
CA HIS A 272 10.93 -0.69 11.33
C HIS A 272 10.43 -1.19 9.96
N ASN A 273 11.11 -0.77 8.88
CA ASN A 273 10.76 -1.06 7.48
C ASN A 273 10.50 -2.56 7.23
N LEU A 274 11.36 -3.43 7.77
CA LEU A 274 11.31 -4.87 7.60
C LEU A 274 10.29 -5.60 8.51
N GLY A 275 9.55 -4.87 9.36
CA GLY A 275 8.66 -5.47 10.35
C GLY A 275 9.43 -6.10 11.52
N GLY A 276 8.78 -6.97 12.29
CA GLY A 276 9.39 -7.67 13.41
C GLY A 276 8.38 -8.29 14.38
N GLY A 277 8.68 -9.47 14.91
CA GLY A 277 7.78 -10.20 15.80
C GLY A 277 6.48 -10.59 15.10
N ASP A 278 5.35 -10.12 15.61
CA ASP A 278 4.01 -10.27 15.03
C ASP A 278 3.66 -9.15 14.01
N ARG A 279 4.54 -8.16 13.82
CA ARG A 279 4.28 -6.96 13.00
C ARG A 279 4.84 -7.10 11.59
N TYR A 280 3.98 -6.82 10.62
CA TYR A 280 4.29 -6.90 9.18
C TYR A 280 5.35 -5.85 8.79
N SER A 281 6.13 -6.16 7.75
CA SER A 281 6.95 -5.16 7.05
C SER A 281 6.06 -4.14 6.32
N LEU A 282 6.62 -2.98 5.97
CA LEU A 282 5.90 -1.98 5.19
C LEU A 282 5.54 -2.51 3.78
N GLU A 283 6.41 -3.32 3.18
CA GLU A 283 6.13 -4.00 1.91
C GLU A 283 5.00 -5.05 2.06
N GLN A 284 4.93 -5.78 3.18
CA GLN A 284 3.80 -6.69 3.48
C GLN A 284 2.49 -5.93 3.74
N ILE A 285 2.54 -4.76 4.38
CA ILE A 285 1.39 -3.87 4.54
C ILE A 285 0.89 -3.41 3.16
N TRP A 286 1.81 -3.01 2.26
CA TRP A 286 1.50 -2.62 0.90
C TRP A 286 0.86 -3.76 0.09
N ASP A 287 1.47 -4.94 0.05
CA ASP A 287 0.90 -6.12 -0.62
C ASP A 287 -0.49 -6.49 -0.06
N THR A 288 -0.69 -6.36 1.26
CA THR A 288 -2.00 -6.61 1.89
C THR A 288 -3.05 -5.64 1.39
N LEU A 289 -2.71 -4.35 1.22
CA LEU A 289 -3.63 -3.35 0.67
C LEU A 289 -3.94 -3.61 -0.81
N LEU A 290 -2.93 -3.91 -1.62
CA LEU A 290 -3.08 -4.25 -3.04
C LEU A 290 -3.99 -5.47 -3.24
N THR A 291 -3.75 -6.54 -2.48
CA THR A 291 -4.52 -7.79 -2.51
C THR A 291 -5.97 -7.60 -2.04
N LYS A 292 -6.27 -6.54 -1.28
CA LYS A 292 -7.64 -6.14 -0.94
C LYS A 292 -8.26 -5.19 -1.96
N GLY A 293 -7.66 -5.06 -3.14
CA GLY A 293 -8.16 -4.27 -4.27
C GLY A 293 -7.87 -2.77 -4.15
N LYS A 294 -7.06 -2.33 -3.17
CA LYS A 294 -6.72 -0.91 -3.03
C LYS A 294 -5.67 -0.52 -4.07
N ARG A 295 -5.92 0.57 -4.80
CA ARG A 295 -4.97 1.14 -5.76
C ARG A 295 -4.06 2.12 -5.06
N ILE A 296 -2.85 1.68 -4.73
CA ILE A 296 -1.90 2.42 -3.91
C ILE A 296 -0.45 2.09 -4.30
N TYR A 297 0.41 3.09 -4.33
CA TYR A 297 1.79 3.01 -4.79
C TYR A 297 2.77 3.17 -3.63
N GLY A 298 3.89 2.45 -3.70
CA GLY A 298 4.90 2.41 -2.66
C GLY A 298 6.05 3.36 -2.97
N ILE A 299 6.31 4.33 -2.09
CA ILE A 299 7.45 5.24 -2.19
C ILE A 299 8.60 4.80 -1.25
N ALA A 300 9.82 5.16 -1.63
CA ALA A 300 11.00 5.12 -0.77
C ALA A 300 11.48 6.55 -0.56
N VAL A 301 11.80 6.91 0.69
CA VAL A 301 12.20 8.27 1.08
C VAL A 301 13.40 8.27 2.01
N ASP A 302 14.05 9.43 2.17
CA ASP A 302 15.17 9.57 3.08
C ASP A 302 14.74 9.82 4.52
N ASP A 303 13.75 10.71 4.74
CA ASP A 303 13.40 11.20 6.08
C ASP A 303 14.68 11.71 6.81
N ALA A 304 15.45 12.48 6.03
CA ALA A 304 16.77 12.94 6.43
C ALA A 304 16.65 14.13 7.37
N HIS A 305 17.30 14.00 8.51
CA HIS A 305 17.45 15.03 9.53
C HIS A 305 18.93 15.41 9.72
N HIS A 306 19.87 14.63 9.18
CA HIS A 306 21.29 14.70 9.53
C HIS A 306 22.19 14.89 8.31
N PHE A 307 22.62 16.14 8.09
CA PHE A 307 23.54 16.52 7.01
C PHE A 307 24.91 16.95 7.55
N LYS A 308 25.06 17.19 8.87
CA LYS A 308 26.34 17.60 9.49
C LYS A 308 27.11 16.44 10.10
N GLY A 309 28.44 16.45 9.94
CA GLY A 309 29.33 15.40 10.47
C GLY A 309 29.15 14.05 9.78
N GLU A 310 29.68 12.98 10.37
CA GLU A 310 29.74 11.67 9.71
C GLU A 310 28.37 11.00 9.53
N PHE A 311 28.12 10.50 8.33
CA PHE A 311 26.95 9.69 7.99
C PHE A 311 27.09 8.28 8.58
N ALA A 312 26.20 7.91 9.50
CA ALA A 312 26.25 6.62 10.21
C ALA A 312 24.91 5.89 10.15
N ARG A 313 24.91 4.55 10.24
CA ARG A 313 23.67 3.73 10.20
C ARG A 313 22.62 4.18 11.22
N SER A 314 23.06 4.62 12.40
CA SER A 314 22.24 5.08 13.53
C SER A 314 21.67 6.50 13.36
N ARG A 315 22.05 7.25 12.33
CA ARG A 315 21.56 8.60 12.03
C ARG A 315 20.61 8.61 10.85
N SER A 316 19.77 9.62 10.74
CA SER A 316 18.81 9.85 9.63
C SER A 316 19.51 10.63 8.51
N ASN A 317 20.43 9.95 7.81
CA ASN A 317 21.20 10.53 6.70
C ASN A 317 20.34 10.65 5.43
N PRO A 318 20.64 11.58 4.51
CA PRO A 318 20.14 11.52 3.14
C PRO A 318 20.78 10.38 2.32
N GLY A 319 20.26 10.12 1.12
CA GLY A 319 20.83 9.16 0.16
C GLY A 319 20.49 7.68 0.40
N ARG A 320 19.48 7.40 1.23
CA ARG A 320 18.99 6.06 1.64
C ARG A 320 17.77 5.57 0.87
N GLY A 321 16.89 6.45 0.43
CA GLY A 321 15.61 6.11 -0.19
C GLY A 321 15.09 7.25 -1.05
N TRP A 322 14.70 6.96 -2.29
CA TRP A 322 14.21 7.96 -3.23
C TRP A 322 13.19 7.37 -4.22
N ILE A 323 12.57 8.26 -5.01
CA ILE A 323 11.73 7.89 -6.14
C ILE A 323 12.31 8.42 -7.46
N CYS A 324 12.00 7.74 -8.55
CA CYS A 324 12.30 8.17 -9.91
C CYS A 324 10.99 8.28 -10.69
N ILE A 325 10.47 9.49 -10.86
CA ILE A 325 9.20 9.76 -11.58
C ILE A 325 9.48 9.88 -13.07
N ARG A 326 8.62 9.30 -13.92
CA ARG A 326 8.69 9.49 -15.38
C ARG A 326 7.89 10.73 -15.78
N ALA A 327 8.52 11.74 -16.37
CA ALA A 327 7.84 12.94 -16.89
C ALA A 327 8.56 13.52 -18.12
N ARG A 328 7.85 14.35 -18.90
CA ARG A 328 8.34 15.00 -20.13
C ARG A 328 9.25 16.19 -19.83
N ARG A 329 8.95 16.91 -18.75
CA ARG A 329 9.72 18.04 -18.21
C ARG A 329 9.88 17.89 -16.69
N LEU A 330 10.73 18.74 -16.13
CA LEU A 330 10.94 18.87 -14.70
C LEU A 330 9.98 19.97 -14.20
N ASP A 331 8.77 19.56 -13.81
CA ASP A 331 7.64 20.45 -13.55
C ASP A 331 6.85 19.91 -12.35
N PRO A 332 6.59 20.71 -11.29
CA PRO A 332 5.92 20.23 -10.09
C PRO A 332 4.56 19.58 -10.36
N GLN A 333 3.77 20.13 -11.28
CA GLN A 333 2.42 19.63 -11.56
C GLN A 333 2.47 18.33 -12.37
N GLU A 334 3.33 18.23 -13.38
CA GLU A 334 3.50 16.97 -14.14
C GLU A 334 4.07 15.87 -13.25
N LEU A 335 5.07 16.18 -12.41
CA LEU A 335 5.65 15.21 -11.48
C LEU A 335 4.62 14.69 -10.49
N MET A 336 3.82 15.57 -9.87
CA MET A 336 2.78 15.16 -8.91
C MET A 336 1.66 14.34 -9.57
N GLN A 337 1.23 14.72 -10.79
CA GLN A 337 0.25 13.92 -11.55
C GLN A 337 0.79 12.53 -11.87
N ASN A 338 2.02 12.44 -12.37
CA ASN A 338 2.62 11.16 -12.78
C ASN A 338 2.98 10.27 -11.57
N LEU A 339 3.28 10.87 -10.42
CA LEU A 339 3.42 10.19 -9.13
C LEU A 339 2.09 9.55 -8.69
N GLU A 340 0.98 10.29 -8.78
CA GLU A 340 -0.36 9.77 -8.47
C GLU A 340 -0.89 8.73 -9.47
N GLU A 341 -0.46 8.76 -10.73
CA GLU A 341 -0.75 7.71 -11.73
C GLU A 341 0.20 6.49 -11.62
N GLY A 342 1.16 6.50 -10.69
CA GLY A 342 2.09 5.38 -10.46
C GLY A 342 3.21 5.27 -11.49
N LEU A 343 3.45 6.31 -12.29
CA LEU A 343 4.47 6.36 -13.36
C LEU A 343 5.87 6.60 -12.79
N PHE A 344 6.26 5.85 -11.77
CA PHE A 344 7.54 5.98 -11.09
C PHE A 344 8.11 4.61 -10.66
N TYR A 345 9.32 4.61 -10.11
CA TYR A 345 9.80 3.51 -9.26
C TYR A 345 10.44 4.06 -7.99
N ALA A 346 10.40 3.29 -6.91
CA ALA A 346 11.06 3.60 -5.64
C ALA A 346 12.39 2.85 -5.54
N SER A 347 13.40 3.38 -4.85
CA SER A 347 14.72 2.74 -4.72
C SER A 347 15.47 3.15 -3.46
N THR A 348 16.41 2.31 -3.01
CA THR A 348 17.43 2.62 -2.00
C THR A 348 18.86 2.57 -2.55
N SER A 349 19.05 2.07 -3.77
CA SER A 349 20.36 1.93 -4.44
C SER A 349 20.17 1.74 -5.95
N VAL A 350 19.37 0.74 -6.32
CA VAL A 350 19.23 0.25 -7.70
C VAL A 350 18.65 1.30 -8.64
N THR A 351 19.36 1.60 -9.73
CA THR A 351 18.85 2.39 -10.84
C THR A 351 18.20 1.50 -11.91
N LEU A 352 17.07 1.94 -12.48
CA LEU A 352 16.44 1.31 -13.64
C LEU A 352 16.64 2.17 -14.89
N ASP A 353 16.94 1.52 -16.02
CA ASP A 353 16.92 2.19 -17.32
C ASP A 353 15.48 2.31 -17.83
N ASP A 354 14.68 1.26 -17.72
CA ASP A 354 13.27 1.28 -18.14
C ASP A 354 12.40 0.24 -17.39
N VAL A 355 11.10 0.51 -17.38
CA VAL A 355 10.02 -0.41 -17.05
C VAL A 355 9.02 -0.34 -18.20
N VAL A 356 8.97 -1.38 -19.04
CA VAL A 356 8.12 -1.40 -20.24
C VAL A 356 6.87 -2.23 -19.97
N VAL A 357 5.74 -1.55 -19.82
CA VAL A 357 4.43 -2.18 -19.64
C VAL A 357 3.73 -2.28 -20.99
N ARG A 358 3.36 -3.49 -21.38
CA ARG A 358 2.58 -3.82 -22.59
C ARG A 358 1.31 -4.54 -22.14
N ALA A 359 0.28 -4.58 -22.99
CA ALA A 359 -1.03 -5.13 -22.63
C ALA A 359 -1.00 -6.56 -22.03
N ARG A 360 0.04 -7.36 -22.28
CA ARG A 360 0.21 -8.71 -21.69
C ARG A 360 1.55 -8.95 -20.98
N SER A 361 2.42 -7.96 -20.84
CA SER A 361 3.72 -8.17 -20.19
C SER A 361 4.27 -6.93 -19.50
N ILE A 362 5.04 -7.16 -18.43
CA ILE A 362 5.87 -6.15 -17.78
C ILE A 362 7.33 -6.58 -17.91
N GLU A 363 8.16 -5.71 -18.46
CA GLU A 363 9.59 -5.88 -18.63
C GLU A 363 10.33 -4.85 -17.76
N VAL A 364 11.34 -5.30 -17.00
CA VAL A 364 12.17 -4.46 -16.13
C VAL A 364 13.60 -4.50 -16.65
N VAL A 365 14.18 -3.32 -16.87
CA VAL A 365 15.56 -3.14 -17.32
C VAL A 365 16.33 -2.35 -16.25
N VAL A 366 17.27 -3.03 -15.61
CA VAL A 366 18.13 -2.53 -14.54
C VAL A 366 19.41 -1.98 -15.14
N ARG A 367 19.85 -0.81 -14.68
CA ARG A 367 21.15 -0.26 -15.07
C ARG A 367 22.26 -1.08 -14.41
N GLN A 368 23.25 -1.53 -15.18
CA GLN A 368 24.43 -2.19 -14.61
C GLN A 368 25.30 -1.14 -13.91
N GLU A 369 25.52 -1.32 -12.62
CA GLU A 369 26.44 -0.52 -11.81
C GLU A 369 27.57 -1.43 -11.32
N GLY A 370 28.83 -1.13 -11.67
CA GLY A 370 29.97 -1.97 -11.35
C GLY A 370 29.79 -3.45 -11.75
N ASP A 371 30.22 -4.36 -10.88
CA ASP A 371 30.07 -5.81 -11.01
C ASP A 371 28.83 -6.38 -10.26
N PHE A 372 27.95 -5.50 -9.76
CA PHE A 372 26.79 -5.89 -8.95
C PHE A 372 25.90 -6.91 -9.67
N ARG A 373 25.33 -7.84 -8.88
CA ARG A 373 24.48 -8.93 -9.37
C ARG A 373 23.04 -8.72 -8.92
N TYR A 374 22.14 -8.61 -9.89
CA TYR A 374 20.72 -8.33 -9.65
C TYR A 374 19.86 -9.60 -9.66
N LYS A 375 18.85 -9.58 -8.79
CA LYS A 375 17.73 -10.52 -8.72
C LYS A 375 16.45 -9.73 -8.93
N ILE A 376 15.71 -10.02 -9.99
CA ILE A 376 14.43 -9.40 -10.32
C ILE A 376 13.32 -10.39 -9.94
N ALA A 377 12.42 -10.00 -9.05
CA ALA A 377 11.27 -10.79 -8.63
C ALA A 377 9.96 -10.08 -9.01
N PHE A 378 9.12 -10.75 -9.79
CA PHE A 378 7.75 -10.30 -10.08
C PHE A 378 6.81 -10.82 -9.00
N ILE A 379 5.93 -9.96 -8.50
CA ILE A 379 5.14 -10.18 -7.29
C ILE A 379 3.69 -9.80 -7.58
N GLY A 380 2.73 -10.59 -7.07
CA GLY A 380 1.30 -10.31 -7.16
C GLY A 380 0.59 -10.62 -5.85
N ASP A 381 -0.68 -11.00 -5.96
CA ASP A 381 -1.60 -11.21 -4.84
C ASP A 381 -0.98 -11.97 -3.64
N GLY A 382 -1.18 -11.42 -2.45
CA GLY A 382 -0.60 -11.89 -1.18
C GLY A 382 0.87 -11.55 -0.96
N GLY A 383 1.51 -10.79 -1.86
CA GLY A 383 2.97 -10.64 -1.90
C GLY A 383 3.68 -11.87 -2.47
N THR A 384 2.94 -12.72 -3.19
CA THR A 384 3.45 -13.98 -3.75
C THR A 384 4.43 -13.71 -4.88
N VAL A 385 5.65 -14.26 -4.80
CA VAL A 385 6.63 -14.21 -5.89
C VAL A 385 6.15 -15.10 -7.04
N LEU A 386 5.78 -14.47 -8.16
CA LEU A 386 5.20 -15.10 -9.35
C LEU A 386 6.24 -15.61 -10.36
N GLN A 387 7.46 -15.03 -10.30
CA GLN A 387 8.63 -15.37 -11.12
C GLN A 387 9.87 -14.70 -10.50
N THR A 388 11.01 -15.38 -10.53
CA THR A 388 12.33 -14.80 -10.22
C THR A 388 13.23 -14.92 -11.44
N SER A 389 14.13 -13.96 -11.64
CA SER A 389 15.12 -13.95 -12.72
C SER A 389 16.40 -13.24 -12.23
N HIS A 390 17.54 -13.50 -12.87
CA HIS A 390 18.84 -12.94 -12.49
C HIS A 390 19.48 -12.19 -13.65
N GLY A 391 20.25 -11.14 -13.33
CA GLY A 391 20.82 -10.22 -14.32
C GLY A 391 19.96 -8.96 -14.52
N THR A 392 20.34 -8.14 -15.50
CA THR A 392 19.84 -6.76 -15.68
C THR A 392 18.52 -6.64 -16.46
N ARG A 393 17.95 -7.74 -16.96
CA ARG A 393 16.67 -7.70 -17.68
C ARG A 393 15.82 -8.91 -17.34
N ALA A 394 14.54 -8.68 -17.09
CA ALA A 394 13.56 -9.76 -16.98
C ALA A 394 12.18 -9.30 -17.46
N THR A 395 11.39 -10.25 -17.97
CA THR A 395 10.03 -10.01 -18.46
C THR A 395 9.08 -11.03 -17.86
N PHE A 396 7.90 -10.57 -17.44
CA PHE A 396 6.80 -11.39 -16.95
C PHE A 396 5.61 -11.29 -17.90
N THR A 397 4.99 -12.44 -18.22
CA THR A 397 3.79 -12.53 -19.07
C THR A 397 2.55 -12.77 -18.21
N LEU A 398 1.52 -11.93 -18.41
CA LEU A 398 0.29 -11.92 -17.63
C LEU A 398 -0.52 -13.21 -17.78
N ARG A 399 -0.82 -13.82 -16.62
CA ARG A 399 -1.61 -15.05 -16.44
C ARG A 399 -3.01 -14.72 -15.90
N PRO A 400 -4.04 -15.54 -16.15
CA PRO A 400 -5.36 -15.38 -15.53
C PRO A 400 -5.32 -15.46 -13.99
N GLY A 401 -6.29 -14.82 -13.34
CA GLY A 401 -6.48 -14.88 -11.89
C GLY A 401 -5.65 -13.90 -11.05
N LEU A 402 -4.73 -13.15 -11.65
CA LEU A 402 -3.95 -12.09 -10.99
C LEU A 402 -4.72 -10.76 -11.01
N THR A 403 -4.67 -9.99 -9.92
CA THR A 403 -5.30 -8.64 -9.86
C THR A 403 -4.30 -7.51 -10.14
N TYR A 404 -3.03 -7.72 -9.79
CA TYR A 404 -1.92 -6.83 -10.10
C TYR A 404 -0.62 -7.63 -10.32
N VAL A 405 0.36 -7.01 -10.97
CA VAL A 405 1.77 -7.45 -10.91
C VAL A 405 2.67 -6.25 -10.67
N ARG A 406 3.47 -6.30 -9.62
CA ARG A 406 4.58 -5.39 -9.33
C ARG A 406 5.91 -6.12 -9.50
N ALA A 407 7.03 -5.40 -9.41
CA ALA A 407 8.35 -6.04 -9.36
C ALA A 407 9.22 -5.44 -8.26
N ARG A 408 10.11 -6.27 -7.70
CA ARG A 408 11.18 -5.84 -6.80
C ARG A 408 12.51 -6.34 -7.37
N VAL A 409 13.45 -5.42 -7.56
CA VAL A 409 14.85 -5.72 -7.85
C VAL A 409 15.62 -5.70 -6.54
N THR A 410 16.59 -6.60 -6.38
CA THR A 410 17.55 -6.59 -5.28
C THR A 410 18.95 -6.80 -5.87
N ASP A 411 19.90 -5.96 -5.48
CA ASP A 411 21.31 -6.08 -5.87
C ASP A 411 22.13 -6.90 -4.84
N SER A 412 23.41 -7.12 -5.16
CA SER A 412 24.34 -7.90 -4.33
C SER A 412 24.88 -7.17 -3.08
N GLY A 413 24.69 -5.85 -2.98
CA GLY A 413 24.93 -5.09 -1.74
C GLY A 413 23.72 -5.07 -0.80
N GLY A 414 22.57 -5.56 -1.27
CA GLY A 414 21.29 -5.57 -0.54
C GLY A 414 20.39 -4.36 -0.82
N GLY A 415 20.80 -3.47 -1.73
CA GLY A 415 19.97 -2.38 -2.23
C GLY A 415 18.80 -2.89 -3.06
N GLN A 416 17.74 -2.08 -3.15
CA GLN A 416 16.48 -2.49 -3.77
C GLN A 416 15.89 -1.40 -4.65
N ALA A 417 15.08 -1.82 -5.63
CA ALA A 417 14.11 -0.96 -6.29
C ALA A 417 12.75 -1.67 -6.37
N TRP A 418 11.68 -0.92 -6.14
CA TRP A 418 10.30 -1.38 -6.26
C TRP A 418 9.63 -0.68 -7.44
N VAL A 419 9.25 -1.47 -8.43
CA VAL A 419 8.41 -1.06 -9.55
C VAL A 419 6.96 -1.12 -9.11
N GLN A 420 6.17 -0.12 -9.47
CA GLN A 420 4.78 -0.03 -9.05
C GLN A 420 3.89 -1.17 -9.58
N PRO A 421 2.79 -1.51 -8.87
CA PRO A 421 1.79 -2.46 -9.34
C PRO A 421 1.14 -1.99 -10.63
N VAL A 422 1.30 -2.79 -11.67
CA VAL A 422 0.50 -2.72 -12.88
C VAL A 422 -0.78 -3.52 -12.62
N PHE A 423 -1.90 -2.81 -12.56
CA PHE A 423 -3.21 -3.42 -12.34
C PHE A 423 -3.73 -4.14 -13.58
N VAL A 424 -4.49 -5.21 -13.38
CA VAL A 424 -5.17 -5.94 -14.46
C VAL A 424 -6.54 -5.32 -14.69
N LYS A 425 -6.87 -5.04 -15.96
CA LYS A 425 -8.18 -4.50 -16.36
C LYS A 425 -9.29 -5.41 -15.84
N ARG A 426 -10.30 -4.83 -15.19
CA ARG A 426 -11.54 -5.54 -14.85
C ARG A 426 -12.20 -6.04 -16.14
N GLN A 427 -12.71 -7.27 -16.09
CA GLN A 427 -13.42 -7.95 -17.18
C GLN A 427 -14.93 -7.84 -16.97
#